data_AF-A0A1R3RV05-F1
#
_entry.id   AF-A0A1R3RV05-F1
#
_cell.length_a   1.000
_cell.length_b   1.000
_cell.length_c   1.000
_cell.angle_alpha   90.00
_cell.angle_beta   90.00
_cell.angle_gamma   90.00
#
_symmetry.space_group_name_H-M   'P 1'
#
loop_
_entity.id
_entity.type
_entity.pdbx_description
1 polymer ?
#
loop_
_entity_poly.entity_id
_entity_poly.type
_entity_poly.pdbx_seq_one_letter_code
_entity_poly.pdbx_strand_id
1 'polypeptide(L)'
;MRCALAFSRERSETEGEAETTSPNPTIIISCVPGWDPESKSPVRVELPESWLTSPTGGLFVDAAYGLPEPSLRAQIRARRNPEWQIVDGVSVLFEQSIQQYQIFTGRPAPIHVMSKALEEQSIAHPPDVMQID
;
A
#
# COMPACT_ATOMS: atom_id res chain seq x y z
N MET A 1 -12.25 13.93 -0.50
CA MET A 1 -11.33 12.79 -0.42
C MET A 1 -9.92 13.35 -0.36
N ARG A 2 -9.15 13.10 0.71
CA ARG A 2 -7.78 13.65 0.89
C ARG A 2 -6.78 12.50 0.87
N CYS A 3 -5.86 12.52 -0.07
CA CYS A 3 -4.89 11.44 -0.32
C CYS A 3 -3.48 11.95 -0.04
N ALA A 4 -2.69 11.19 0.73
CA ALA A 4 -1.26 11.40 0.90
C ALA A 4 -0.49 10.22 0.30
N LEU A 5 0.63 10.52 -0.38
CA LEU A 5 1.54 9.52 -0.92
C LEU A 5 2.77 9.44 -0.02
N ALA A 6 3.08 8.25 0.50
CA ALA A 6 4.35 7.99 1.14
C ALA A 6 5.40 7.66 0.06
N PHE A 7 6.39 8.54 -0.10
CA PHE A 7 7.51 8.36 -1.02
C PHE A 7 8.83 8.27 -0.24
N SER A 8 9.68 7.31 -0.59
CA SER A 8 11.03 7.13 -0.02
C SER A 8 12.05 8.10 -0.63
N ARG A 9 11.71 9.39 -0.71
CA ARG A 9 12.67 10.43 -1.12
C ARG A 9 12.71 11.51 -0.06
N GLU A 10 13.84 11.57 0.64
CA GLU A 10 14.18 12.66 1.57
C GLU A 10 13.91 14.00 0.89
N ARG A 11 12.91 14.73 1.37
CA ARG A 11 12.81 16.16 1.12
C ARG A 11 13.52 16.85 2.27
N SER A 12 14.65 17.46 1.96
CA SER A 12 15.22 18.54 2.75
C SER A 12 14.19 19.67 2.83
N GLU A 13 13.61 19.88 4.01
CA GLU A 13 12.74 21.01 4.28
C GLU A 13 13.61 22.27 4.46
N THR A 14 13.45 23.25 3.57
CA THR A 14 13.91 24.63 3.81
C THR A 14 12.71 25.58 3.70
N GLU A 15 12.34 26.10 4.86
CA GLU A 15 11.76 27.42 5.18
C GLU A 15 10.40 27.84 4.59
N GLY A 16 9.52 28.33 5.48
CA GLY A 16 8.42 29.22 5.12
C GLY A 16 7.15 29.03 5.97
N GLU A 17 7.05 29.77 7.07
CA GLU A 17 5.94 29.78 8.01
C GLU A 17 4.61 30.25 7.38
N ALA A 18 3.65 29.33 7.32
CA ALA A 18 2.23 29.59 7.48
C ALA A 18 1.64 28.35 8.16
N GLU A 19 1.27 28.47 9.43
CA GLU A 19 0.59 27.44 10.20
C GLU A 19 -0.86 27.31 9.70
N THR A 20 -1.02 26.95 8.42
CA THR A 20 -2.27 26.36 7.95
C THR A 20 -2.27 24.96 8.54
N THR A 21 -3.17 24.68 9.48
CA THR A 21 -3.45 23.32 9.95
C THR A 21 -3.91 22.50 8.75
N SER A 22 -2.95 21.94 8.01
CA SER A 22 -3.25 21.10 6.87
C SER A 22 -4.04 19.93 7.41
N PRO A 23 -5.27 19.72 6.93
CA PRO A 23 -6.15 18.73 7.51
C PRO A 23 -5.55 17.33 7.38
N ASN A 24 -5.68 16.53 8.45
CA ASN A 24 -5.19 15.15 8.48
C ASN A 24 -5.71 14.33 7.28
N PRO A 25 -4.86 13.52 6.64
CA PRO A 25 -5.27 12.66 5.54
C PRO A 25 -6.24 11.57 6.05
N THR A 26 -7.19 11.21 5.20
CA THR A 26 -8.12 10.09 5.45
C THR A 26 -7.77 8.89 4.57
N ILE A 27 -6.86 9.06 3.61
CA ILE A 27 -6.37 8.01 2.72
C ILE A 27 -4.85 8.17 2.59
N ILE A 28 -4.12 7.09 2.81
CA ILE A 28 -2.67 7.02 2.66
C ILE A 28 -2.38 5.86 1.70
N ILE A 29 -1.60 6.12 0.65
CA ILE A 29 -1.15 5.10 -0.30
C ILE A 29 0.37 4.98 -0.17
N SER A 30 0.83 3.80 0.23
CA SER A 30 2.24 3.44 0.29
C SER A 30 2.67 2.75 -1.00
N CYS A 31 3.67 3.35 -1.67
CA CYS A 31 4.37 2.73 -2.80
C CYS A 31 5.82 2.38 -2.42
N VAL A 32 6.10 2.27 -1.12
CA VAL A 32 7.43 1.93 -0.62
C VAL A 32 7.63 0.42 -0.78
N PRO A 33 8.73 -0.03 -1.38
CA PRO A 33 9.00 -1.47 -1.49
C PRO A 33 9.22 -2.07 -0.10
N GLY A 34 8.74 -3.29 0.13
CA GLY A 34 8.94 -3.98 1.41
C GLY A 34 10.38 -4.46 1.64
N TRP A 35 11.20 -4.50 0.59
CA TRP A 35 12.56 -5.04 0.60
C TRP A 35 13.48 -4.16 -0.25
N ASP A 36 14.65 -3.84 0.27
CA ASP A 36 15.71 -3.14 -0.47
C ASP A 36 16.72 -4.17 -1.00
N PRO A 37 16.87 -4.30 -2.34
CA PRO A 37 17.80 -5.24 -2.93
C PRO A 37 19.27 -4.89 -2.68
N GLU A 38 19.60 -3.62 -2.45
CA GLU A 38 20.98 -3.17 -2.23
C GLU A 38 21.43 -3.51 -0.80
N SER A 39 20.66 -3.09 0.21
CA SER A 39 20.96 -3.43 1.61
C SER A 39 20.58 -4.85 2.01
N LYS A 40 19.85 -5.59 1.16
CA LYS A 40 19.30 -6.92 1.44
C LYS A 40 18.54 -6.95 2.77
N SER A 41 17.74 -5.93 3.01
CA SER A 41 17.00 -5.76 4.26
C SER A 41 15.60 -5.18 4.03
N PRO A 42 14.65 -5.38 4.98
CA PRO A 42 13.34 -4.74 4.89
C PRO A 42 13.44 -3.22 4.97
N VAL A 43 12.75 -2.52 4.08
CA VAL A 43 12.69 -1.05 4.14
C VAL A 43 11.83 -0.64 5.33
N ARG A 44 12.39 0.21 6.20
CA ARG A 44 11.68 0.78 7.34
C ARG A 44 11.24 2.19 7.02
N VAL A 45 9.93 2.39 6.97
CA VAL A 45 9.29 3.71 6.89
C VAL A 45 8.36 3.84 8.07
N GLU A 46 8.36 5.03 8.66
CA GLU A 46 7.45 5.44 9.72
C GLU A 46 6.62 6.61 9.22
N LEU A 47 5.30 6.53 9.34
CA LEU A 47 4.43 7.65 9.03
C LEU A 47 4.44 8.64 10.19
N PRO A 48 4.34 9.94 9.92
CA PRO A 48 4.11 10.94 10.96
C PRO A 48 2.84 10.60 11.75
N GLU A 49 2.95 10.59 13.08
CA GLU A 49 1.83 10.30 13.97
C GLU A 49 0.62 11.21 13.69
N SER A 50 0.87 12.47 13.34
CA SER A 50 -0.16 13.46 12.98
C SER A 50 -1.03 13.01 11.80
N TRP A 51 -0.46 12.33 10.80
CA TRP A 51 -1.22 11.86 9.64
C TRP A 51 -2.29 10.85 10.00
N LEU A 52 -2.04 10.11 11.08
CA LEU A 52 -2.85 9.00 11.51
C LEU A 52 -3.85 9.39 12.63
N THR A 53 -3.98 10.69 12.90
CA THR A 53 -4.92 11.28 13.88
C THR A 53 -6.25 11.74 13.27
N SER A 54 -6.56 11.36 12.03
CA SER A 54 -7.87 11.63 11.44
C SER A 54 -8.99 11.10 12.34
N PRO A 55 -9.97 11.91 12.78
CA PRO A 55 -10.98 11.51 13.77
C PRO A 55 -11.97 10.45 13.25
N THR A 56 -12.09 10.31 11.93
CA THR A 56 -12.91 9.27 11.28
C THR A 56 -12.14 7.99 10.99
N GLY A 57 -10.85 7.94 11.35
CA GLY A 57 -9.94 6.92 10.87
C GLY A 57 -9.57 7.18 9.42
N GLY A 58 -9.20 6.12 8.71
CA GLY A 58 -8.80 6.25 7.32
C GLY A 58 -8.60 4.92 6.60
N LEU A 59 -8.22 5.04 5.33
CA LEU A 59 -7.86 3.92 4.46
C LEU A 59 -6.35 3.97 4.21
N PHE A 60 -5.68 2.86 4.50
CA PHE A 60 -4.28 2.65 4.15
C PHE A 60 -4.20 1.62 3.01
N VAL A 61 -3.60 2.00 1.89
CA VAL A 61 -3.37 1.13 0.74
C VAL A 61 -1.89 0.84 0.65
N ASP A 62 -1.49 -0.42 0.77
CA ASP A 62 -0.10 -0.84 0.60
C ASP A 62 0.07 -1.44 -0.79
N ALA A 63 0.79 -0.78 -1.70
CA ALA A 63 0.99 -1.29 -3.06
C ALA A 63 1.97 -2.49 -3.12
N ALA A 64 2.66 -2.82 -2.03
CA ALA A 64 3.57 -3.95 -1.98
C ALA A 64 2.80 -5.29 -1.99
N TYR A 65 3.17 -6.18 -2.91
CA TYR A 65 2.56 -7.51 -3.07
C TYR A 65 3.22 -8.60 -2.20
N GLY A 66 4.47 -8.38 -1.74
CA GLY A 66 5.30 -9.37 -1.04
C GLY A 66 5.34 -9.23 0.48
N LEU A 67 5.94 -10.25 1.12
CA LEU A 67 6.20 -10.54 2.54
C LEU A 67 5.21 -10.01 3.62
N PRO A 68 4.92 -10.81 4.65
CA PRO A 68 4.04 -10.39 5.73
C PRO A 68 4.75 -9.38 6.63
N GLU A 69 4.26 -8.15 6.52
CA GLU A 69 4.41 -7.04 7.48
C GLU A 69 5.66 -6.14 7.33
N PRO A 70 5.69 -5.30 6.28
CA PRO A 70 6.42 -4.03 6.31
C PRO A 70 6.05 -3.30 7.60
N SER A 71 7.03 -2.72 8.29
CA SER A 71 6.86 -1.97 9.55
C SER A 71 5.64 -1.04 9.56
N LEU A 72 5.29 -0.53 8.37
CA LEU A 72 4.16 0.32 8.09
C LEU A 72 2.79 -0.33 8.37
N ARG A 73 2.56 -1.57 7.91
CA ARG A 73 1.28 -2.26 8.17
C ARG A 73 1.08 -2.52 9.65
N ALA A 74 2.14 -2.87 10.38
CA ALA A 74 2.10 -3.00 11.83
C ALA A 74 1.77 -1.67 12.53
N GLN A 75 2.38 -0.56 12.08
CA GLN A 75 2.09 0.79 12.61
C GLN A 75 0.61 1.16 12.46
N ILE A 76 -0.01 0.83 11.32
CA ILE A 76 -1.43 1.09 11.08
C ILE A 76 -2.33 0.17 11.92
N ARG A 77 -2.05 -1.14 11.97
CA ARG A 77 -2.83 -2.12 12.75
C ARG A 77 -2.83 -1.85 14.26
N ALA A 78 -1.78 -1.21 14.77
CA ALA A 78 -1.71 -0.82 16.17
C ALA A 78 -2.81 0.21 16.55
N ARG A 79 -3.44 0.89 15.57
CA ARG A 79 -4.46 1.91 15.79
C ARG A 79 -5.85 1.31 15.82
N ARG A 80 -6.45 1.28 17.02
CA ARG A 80 -7.80 0.77 17.24
C ARG A 80 -8.88 1.85 17.32
N ASN A 81 -8.51 3.11 17.59
CA ASN A 81 -9.47 4.19 17.68
C ASN A 81 -8.85 5.55 17.26
N PRO A 82 -9.29 6.15 16.15
CA PRO A 82 -10.21 5.57 15.16
C PRO A 82 -9.50 4.52 14.27
N GLU A 83 -10.25 3.52 13.83
CA GLU A 83 -9.72 2.37 13.09
C GLU A 83 -9.29 2.75 11.67
N TRP A 84 -8.15 2.20 11.24
CA TRP A 84 -7.67 2.32 9.87
C TRP A 84 -7.87 1.01 9.12
N GLN A 85 -8.55 1.07 7.97
CA GLN A 85 -8.75 -0.08 7.09
C GLN A 85 -7.52 -0.26 6.20
N ILE A 86 -7.07 -1.49 6.01
CA ILE A 86 -5.88 -1.81 5.20
C ILE A 86 -6.32 -2.55 3.94
N VAL A 87 -5.91 -2.04 2.78
CA VAL A 87 -6.00 -2.72 1.48
C VAL A 87 -4.60 -3.19 1.10
N ASP A 88 -4.46 -4.49 0.89
CA ASP A 88 -3.20 -5.08 0.44
C ASP A 88 -2.96 -4.88 -1.06
N GLY A 89 -1.69 -4.98 -1.45
CA GLY A 89 -1.30 -4.79 -2.84
C GLY A 89 -1.93 -5.84 -3.74
N VAL A 90 -2.04 -7.08 -3.28
CA VAL A 90 -2.58 -8.19 -4.08
C VAL A 90 -4.01 -7.91 -4.53
N SER A 91 -4.82 -7.29 -3.67
CA SER A 91 -6.18 -6.81 -3.98
C SER A 91 -6.15 -5.70 -5.04
N VAL A 92 -5.21 -4.76 -4.92
CA VAL A 92 -5.01 -3.70 -5.94
C VAL A 92 -4.62 -4.30 -7.29
N LEU A 93 -3.69 -5.28 -7.30
CA LEU A 93 -3.28 -6.00 -8.49
C LEU A 93 -4.45 -6.76 -9.13
N PHE A 94 -5.28 -7.39 -8.31
CA PHE A 94 -6.43 -8.13 -8.78
C PHE A 94 -7.46 -7.21 -9.45
N GLU A 95 -7.83 -6.11 -8.79
CA GLU A 95 -8.75 -5.10 -9.35
C GLU A 95 -8.20 -4.48 -10.64
N GLN A 96 -6.88 -4.21 -10.69
CA GLN A 96 -6.22 -3.75 -11.90
C GLN A 96 -6.33 -4.78 -13.03
N SER A 97 -6.08 -6.07 -12.73
CA SER A 97 -6.10 -7.14 -13.72
C SER A 97 -7.48 -7.33 -14.35
N ILE A 98 -8.55 -7.13 -13.58
CA ILE A 98 -9.95 -7.14 -14.08
C ILE A 98 -10.11 -6.08 -15.16
N GLN A 99 -9.71 -4.84 -14.88
CA GLN A 99 -9.82 -3.74 -15.85
C GLN A 99 -8.97 -4.01 -17.09
N GLN A 100 -7.74 -4.49 -16.90
CA GLN A 100 -6.83 -4.84 -17.98
C GLN A 100 -7.43 -5.91 -18.91
N TYR A 101 -8.02 -6.97 -18.34
CA TYR A 101 -8.67 -8.02 -19.12
C TYR A 101 -9.81 -7.45 -19.99
N GLN A 102 -10.65 -6.59 -19.41
CA GLN A 102 -11.78 -6.01 -20.13
C GLN A 102 -11.33 -5.10 -21.28
N ILE A 103 -10.29 -4.29 -21.05
CA ILE A 103 -9.71 -3.42 -22.08
C ILE A 103 -9.13 -4.26 -23.23
N PHE A 104 -8.43 -5.35 -22.92
CA PHE A 104 -7.75 -6.15 -23.94
C PHE A 104 -8.69 -7.06 -24.74
N THR A 105 -9.75 -7.55 -24.10
CA THR A 105 -10.64 -8.54 -24.73
C THR A 105 -11.97 -7.96 -25.20
N GLY A 106 -12.36 -6.78 -24.71
CA GLY A 106 -13.70 -6.22 -24.88
C GLY A 106 -14.80 -7.06 -24.21
N ARG A 107 -14.45 -8.01 -23.34
CA ARG A 107 -15.38 -8.93 -22.66
C ARG A 107 -15.38 -8.68 -21.15
N PRO A 108 -16.48 -8.99 -20.44
CA PRO A 108 -16.49 -8.99 -18.98
C PRO A 108 -15.40 -9.90 -18.42
N ALA A 109 -14.72 -9.43 -17.37
CA ALA A 109 -13.67 -10.21 -16.73
C ALA A 109 -14.24 -11.47 -16.04
N PRO A 110 -13.64 -12.65 -16.24
CA PRO A 110 -14.05 -13.86 -15.54
C PRO A 110 -13.45 -13.86 -14.11
N ILE A 111 -14.00 -13.02 -13.23
CA ILE A 111 -13.47 -12.75 -11.88
C ILE A 111 -13.16 -14.04 -11.10
N HIS A 112 -14.05 -15.04 -11.11
CA HIS A 112 -13.83 -16.28 -10.38
C HIS A 112 -12.61 -17.08 -10.88
N VAL A 113 -12.38 -17.09 -12.20
CA VAL A 113 -11.22 -17.77 -12.80
C VAL A 113 -9.94 -17.01 -12.47
N MET A 114 -9.99 -15.67 -12.52
CA MET A 114 -8.85 -14.82 -12.19
C MET A 114 -8.48 -14.91 -10.70
N SER A 115 -9.47 -14.97 -9.80
CA SER A 115 -9.24 -15.14 -8.35
C SER A 115 -8.57 -16.47 -8.08
N LYS A 116 -9.07 -17.54 -8.68
CA LYS A 116 -8.48 -18.87 -8.55
C LYS A 116 -7.03 -18.92 -9.04
N ALA A 117 -6.74 -18.28 -10.17
CA ALA A 117 -5.37 -18.20 -10.68
C ALA A 117 -4.43 -17.43 -9.73
N LEU A 118 -4.92 -16.35 -9.11
CA LEU A 118 -4.17 -15.59 -8.12
C LEU A 118 -3.87 -16.40 -6.86
N GLU A 119 -4.87 -17.13 -6.36
CA GLU A 119 -4.73 -18.04 -5.22
C GLU A 119 -3.69 -19.14 -5.50
N GLU A 120 -3.80 -19.81 -6.65
CA GLU A 120 -2.84 -20.84 -7.09
C GLU A 120 -1.40 -20.30 -7.15
N GLN A 121 -1.20 -19.08 -7.68
CA GLN A 121 0.11 -18.47 -7.76
C GLN A 121 0.67 -18.09 -6.37
N SER A 122 -0.18 -17.59 -5.47
CA SER A 122 0.23 -17.25 -4.09
C SER A 122 0.65 -18.47 -3.27
N ILE A 123 0.08 -19.64 -3.56
CA ILE A 123 0.45 -20.92 -2.93
C ILE A 123 1.73 -21.48 -3.57
N ALA A 124 1.87 -21.35 -4.89
CA ALA A 124 3.00 -21.89 -5.65
C ALA A 124 4.31 -21.11 -5.45
N HIS A 125 4.24 -19.84 -5.06
CA HIS A 125 5.38 -19.04 -4.65
C HIS A 125 5.12 -18.43 -3.27
N PRO A 126 5.53 -19.09 -2.17
CA PRO A 126 5.60 -18.42 -0.89
C PRO A 126 6.48 -17.17 -1.05
N PRO A 127 6.23 -16.09 -0.30
CA PRO A 127 6.87 -14.80 -0.52
C PRO A 127 8.34 -14.81 -0.06
N ASP A 128 9.18 -15.67 -0.60
CA ASP A 128 10.59 -15.35 -0.77
C ASP A 128 10.67 -14.47 -2.01
N VAL A 129 11.12 -13.23 -1.77
CA VAL A 129 11.51 -12.18 -2.73
C VAL A 129 11.22 -12.57 -4.17
N MET A 130 10.16 -11.99 -4.76
CA MET A 130 9.94 -12.10 -6.21
C MET A 130 11.22 -11.63 -6.92
N GLN A 131 12.07 -12.57 -7.31
CA GLN A 131 13.17 -12.35 -8.23
C GLN A 131 12.49 -12.17 -9.58
N ILE A 132 12.30 -10.89 -9.94
CA ILE A 132 12.12 -10.51 -11.33
C ILE A 132 13.54 -10.57 -11.90
N ASP A 133 13.81 -11.61 -12.68
CA ASP A 133 15.03 -11.75 -13.51
C ASP A 133 15.15 -10.59 -14.52
#